data_AF-A0AAD2DZE7-F1
#
_entry.id   AF-A0AAD2DZE7-F1
#
_cell.length_a   1.000
_cell.length_b   1.000
_cell.length_c   1.000
_cell.angle_alpha   90.00
_cell.angle_beta   90.00
_cell.angle_gamma   90.00
#
_symmetry.space_group_name_H-M   'P 1'
#
loop_
_entity.id
_entity.type
_entity.pdbx_description
1 polymer ?
#
loop_
_entity_poly.entity_id
_entity_poly.type
_entity_poly.pdbx_seq_one_letter_code
_entity_poly.pdbx_strand_id
1 'polypeptide(L)'
;MEFPALQFVSFFIISAYLLFSALFTEGQPECNVKLGWSLSAGDTNLPWSSPSGEFAFGFRPLQRSPSDNEDLFLLAIWFNKIPEQTIVWSENKYSVPRGSKVQLTNEGQLILYNPRGKEIWRAQTNNGKSSCAAMLNSGNFVLING
;
A
#
# COMPACT_ATOMS: atom_id res chain seq x y z
N MET A 1 21.09 44.93 33.92
CA MET A 1 19.65 44.84 33.63
C MET A 1 19.59 44.29 32.22
N GLU A 2 19.60 42.96 32.08
CA GLU A 2 19.81 42.28 30.78
C GLU A 2 18.49 41.75 30.20
N PHE A 3 18.47 41.68 28.87
CA PHE A 3 17.30 41.80 28.00
C PHE A 3 16.40 40.54 27.98
N PRO A 4 15.14 40.62 28.46
CA PRO A 4 14.18 39.49 28.43
C PRO A 4 13.74 39.09 27.01
N ALA A 5 13.97 39.95 26.00
CA ALA A 5 13.53 39.73 24.62
C ALA A 5 14.16 38.49 23.96
N LEU A 6 15.42 38.18 24.25
CA LEU A 6 16.11 37.01 23.68
C LEU A 6 15.48 35.69 24.15
N GLN A 7 15.01 35.66 25.39
CA GLN A 7 14.39 34.50 26.00
C GLN A 7 13.02 34.21 25.39
N PHE A 8 12.20 35.24 25.14
CA PHE A 8 10.91 35.09 24.46
C PHE A 8 11.06 34.55 23.03
N VAL A 9 12.01 35.07 22.24
CA VAL A 9 12.25 34.60 20.88
C VAL A 9 12.68 33.13 20.87
N SER A 10 13.54 32.73 21.82
CA SER A 10 13.97 31.33 21.97
C SER A 10 12.80 30.39 22.30
N PHE A 11 11.92 30.78 23.22
CA PHE A 11 10.72 29.99 23.55
C PHE A 11 9.79 29.80 22.35
N PHE A 12 9.57 30.85 21.54
CA PHE A 12 8.76 30.75 20.33
C PHE A 12 9.36 29.81 19.28
N ILE A 13 10.69 29.85 19.08
CA ILE A 13 11.37 28.96 18.13
C ILE A 13 11.31 27.51 18.61
N ILE A 14 11.53 27.25 19.91
CA ILE A 14 11.46 25.89 20.48
C ILE A 14 10.02 25.36 20.39
N SER A 15 9.03 26.18 20.72
CA SER A 15 7.61 25.83 20.58
C SER A 15 7.23 25.51 19.13
N ALA A 16 7.64 26.34 18.18
CA ALA A 16 7.39 26.11 16.76
C ALA A 16 8.09 24.85 16.25
N TYR A 17 9.32 24.57 16.71
CA TYR A 17 10.05 23.35 16.36
C TYR A 17 9.39 22.09 16.93
N LEU A 18 8.91 22.13 18.18
CA LEU A 18 8.18 21.02 18.80
C LEU A 18 6.85 20.76 18.08
N LEU A 19 6.09 21.81 17.74
CA LEU A 19 4.86 21.69 16.95
C LEU A 19 5.15 21.16 15.54
N PHE A 20 6.23 21.59 14.91
CA PHE A 20 6.65 21.10 13.60
C PHE A 20 7.04 19.62 13.66
N SER A 21 7.80 19.19 14.69
CA SER A 21 8.16 17.78 14.87
C SER A 21 6.94 16.87 15.11
N ALA A 22 5.89 17.37 15.75
CA ALA A 22 4.64 16.64 15.94
C ALA A 22 3.86 16.38 14.64
N LEU A 23 4.11 17.16 13.58
CA LEU A 23 3.47 16.98 12.27
C LEU A 23 4.08 15.84 11.44
N PHE A 24 5.30 15.38 11.77
CA PHE A 24 6.03 14.37 11.01
C PHE A 24 6.27 13.07 11.80
N THR A 25 5.34 12.68 12.68
CA THR A 25 5.33 11.30 13.21
C THR A 25 4.91 10.35 12.08
N GLU A 26 5.87 9.82 11.34
CA GLU A 26 5.70 8.54 10.66
C GLU A 26 5.83 7.45 11.73
N GLY A 27 4.68 6.98 12.23
CA GLY A 27 4.63 5.78 13.05
C GLY A 27 5.21 4.58 12.31
N GLN A 28 5.68 3.58 13.06
CA GLN A 28 6.11 2.32 12.45
C GLN A 28 5.00 1.75 11.53
N PRO A 29 5.36 1.09 10.42
CA PRO A 29 4.38 0.47 9.54
C PRO A 29 3.46 -0.44 10.35
N GLU A 30 2.18 -0.07 10.45
CA GLU A 30 1.22 -0.91 11.15
C GLU A 30 0.97 -2.15 10.29
N CYS A 31 1.34 -3.33 10.80
CA CYS A 31 1.13 -4.62 10.14
C CYS A 31 -0.38 -4.89 9.91
N ASN A 32 -0.98 -4.28 8.90
CA ASN A 32 -2.41 -4.38 8.63
C ASN A 32 -2.75 -5.51 7.63
N VAL A 33 -1.75 -6.07 6.94
CA VAL A 33 -1.90 -7.28 6.14
C VAL A 33 -1.16 -8.43 6.80
N LYS A 34 -1.89 -9.44 7.27
CA LYS A 34 -1.33 -10.60 7.96
C LYS A 34 -0.99 -11.74 7.01
N LEU A 35 -0.14 -12.65 7.46
CA LEU A 35 0.15 -13.88 6.73
C LEU A 35 -1.14 -14.66 6.44
N GLY A 36 -1.20 -15.25 5.25
CA GLY A 36 -2.35 -15.97 4.72
C GLY A 36 -3.41 -15.08 4.07
N TRP A 37 -3.40 -13.76 4.30
CA TRP A 37 -4.40 -12.86 3.74
C TRP A 37 -4.26 -12.69 2.22
N SER A 38 -5.40 -12.51 1.56
CA SER A 38 -5.44 -12.37 0.12
C SER A 38 -6.55 -11.45 -0.36
N LEU A 39 -6.37 -10.88 -1.55
CA LEU A 39 -7.40 -10.21 -2.32
C LEU A 39 -7.66 -11.00 -3.61
N SER A 40 -8.89 -10.93 -4.12
CA SER A 40 -9.30 -11.62 -5.34
C SER A 40 -9.77 -10.60 -6.38
N ALA A 41 -9.36 -10.80 -7.63
CA ALA A 41 -9.72 -9.97 -8.77
C ALA A 41 -11.22 -10.08 -9.08
N GLY A 42 -11.89 -8.94 -9.15
CA GLY A 42 -13.34 -8.84 -9.39
C GLY A 42 -14.22 -9.18 -8.18
N ASP A 43 -13.64 -9.44 -7.01
CA ASP A 43 -14.39 -9.60 -5.77
C ASP A 43 -14.71 -8.24 -5.13
N THR A 44 -15.67 -8.19 -4.21
CA THR A 44 -16.07 -6.98 -3.46
C THR A 44 -15.23 -6.75 -2.21
N ASN A 45 -14.15 -7.51 -2.00
CA ASN A 45 -13.26 -7.32 -0.86
C ASN A 45 -12.64 -5.92 -0.88
N LEU A 46 -12.58 -5.30 0.29
CA LEU A 46 -11.92 -4.01 0.44
C LEU A 46 -10.42 -4.16 0.12
N PRO A 47 -9.83 -3.18 -0.58
CA PRO A 47 -8.41 -3.20 -0.88
C PRO A 47 -7.58 -2.97 0.38
N TRP A 48 -6.29 -3.31 0.34
CA TRP A 48 -5.37 -3.01 1.43
C TRP A 48 -5.04 -1.51 1.42
N SER A 49 -5.71 -0.79 2.29
CA SER A 49 -5.65 0.67 2.34
C SER A 49 -4.61 1.16 3.34
N SER A 50 -4.03 2.32 3.04
CA SER A 50 -3.21 3.07 3.99
C SER A 50 -4.05 3.57 5.17
N PRO A 51 -3.46 3.82 6.36
CA PRO A 51 -4.19 4.35 7.51
C PRO A 51 -4.98 5.64 7.23
N SER A 52 -4.43 6.53 6.41
CA SER A 52 -5.11 7.75 5.95
C SER A 52 -6.25 7.47 4.97
N GLY A 53 -6.25 6.29 4.35
CA GLY A 53 -7.12 5.91 3.24
C GLY A 53 -6.79 6.59 1.92
N GLU A 54 -5.70 7.36 1.80
CA GLU A 54 -5.34 8.06 0.57
C GLU A 54 -4.85 7.12 -0.52
N PHE A 55 -4.08 6.11 -0.15
CA PHE A 55 -3.59 5.08 -1.05
C PHE A 55 -4.18 3.71 -0.73
N ALA A 56 -4.34 2.89 -1.77
CA ALA A 56 -4.77 1.50 -1.64
C ALA A 56 -4.01 0.59 -2.60
N PHE A 57 -3.82 -0.66 -2.20
CA PHE A 57 -3.23 -1.75 -2.97
C PHE A 57 -4.26 -2.86 -3.22
N GLY A 58 -4.29 -3.40 -4.44
CA GLY A 58 -5.23 -4.46 -4.81
C GLY A 58 -5.48 -4.54 -6.31
N PHE A 59 -6.66 -4.99 -6.71
CA PHE A 59 -7.03 -5.17 -8.11
C PHE A 59 -7.85 -4.00 -8.66
N ARG A 60 -7.50 -3.55 -9.86
CA ARG A 60 -8.23 -2.53 -10.63
C ARG A 60 -8.68 -3.09 -11.98
N PRO A 61 -9.95 -2.94 -12.37
CA PRO A 61 -10.41 -3.39 -13.68
C PRO A 61 -9.71 -2.59 -14.80
N LEU A 62 -9.34 -3.27 -15.87
CA LEU A 62 -8.89 -2.61 -17.09
C LEU A 62 -10.09 -1.98 -17.80
N GLN A 63 -10.02 -0.68 -18.11
CA GLN A 63 -11.08 0.04 -18.82
C GLN A 63 -11.31 -0.46 -20.25
N ARG A 64 -10.33 -1.15 -20.85
CA ARG A 64 -10.45 -1.81 -22.15
C ARG A 64 -10.03 -3.26 -21.99
N SER A 65 -11.00 -4.17 -21.95
CA SER A 65 -10.68 -5.57 -22.15
C SER A 65 -10.39 -5.83 -23.63
N PRO A 66 -9.35 -6.61 -23.99
CA PRO A 66 -9.08 -7.03 -25.36
C PRO A 66 -10.20 -7.85 -26.00
N SER A 67 -11.09 -8.43 -25.19
CA SER A 67 -12.26 -9.19 -25.63
C SER A 67 -13.47 -8.76 -24.81
N ASP A 68 -14.63 -8.60 -25.47
CA ASP A 68 -15.87 -8.09 -24.84
C ASP A 68 -16.44 -9.01 -23.73
N ASN A 69 -15.80 -10.15 -23.45
CA ASN A 69 -16.30 -11.18 -22.54
C ASN A 69 -15.36 -11.54 -21.38
N GLU A 70 -14.18 -10.90 -21.26
CA GLU A 70 -13.26 -11.19 -20.14
C GLU A 70 -13.00 -9.95 -19.29
N ASP A 71 -13.47 -9.94 -18.04
CA ASP A 71 -13.06 -8.94 -17.06
C ASP A 71 -11.58 -9.15 -16.72
N LEU A 72 -10.72 -8.23 -17.18
CA LEU A 72 -9.31 -8.23 -16.85
C LEU A 72 -8.99 -7.18 -15.77
N PHE A 73 -8.04 -7.51 -14.92
CA PHE A 73 -7.64 -6.71 -13.78
C PHE A 73 -6.12 -6.51 -13.75
N LEU A 74 -5.69 -5.37 -13.24
CA LEU A 74 -4.30 -5.10 -12.89
C LEU A 74 -4.12 -5.18 -11.38
N LEU A 75 -3.01 -5.77 -10.93
CA LEU A 75 -2.53 -5.56 -9.57
C LEU A 75 -1.88 -4.17 -9.51
N ALA A 76 -2.39 -3.30 -8.64
CA ALA A 76 -2.07 -1.88 -8.68
C ALA A 76 -2.08 -1.21 -7.30
N ILE A 77 -1.50 -0.01 -7.29
CA ILE A 77 -1.64 1.01 -6.24
C ILE A 77 -2.30 2.24 -6.87
N TRP A 78 -3.26 2.84 -6.18
CA TRP A 78 -3.98 4.02 -6.64
C TRP A 78 -4.31 5.00 -5.53
N PHE A 79 -4.66 6.23 -5.91
CA PHE A 79 -5.28 7.21 -5.03
C PHE A 79 -6.72 6.82 -4.74
N ASN A 80 -6.99 6.32 -3.54
CA ASN A 80 -8.26 5.69 -3.18
C ASN A 80 -9.40 6.68 -2.92
N LYS A 81 -9.08 7.92 -2.52
CA LYS A 81 -10.07 8.99 -2.29
C LYS A 81 -10.43 9.79 -3.54
N ILE A 82 -9.68 9.62 -4.62
CA ILE A 82 -9.97 10.25 -5.91
C ILE A 82 -10.99 9.37 -6.64
N PRO A 83 -12.17 9.87 -7.04
CA PRO A 83 -13.22 9.06 -7.68
C PRO A 83 -12.75 8.30 -8.92
N GLU A 84 -11.86 8.90 -9.72
CA GLU A 84 -11.25 8.28 -10.89
C GLU A 84 -10.31 7.12 -10.51
N GLN A 85 -9.88 7.07 -9.24
CA GLN A 85 -8.99 6.05 -8.67
C GLN A 85 -7.72 5.86 -9.49
N THR A 86 -7.05 6.99 -9.74
CA THR A 86 -5.84 7.11 -10.56
C THR A 86 -4.75 6.16 -10.06
N ILE A 87 -4.30 5.27 -10.95
CA ILE A 87 -3.22 4.33 -10.70
C ILE A 87 -1.89 5.08 -10.67
N VAL A 88 -1.12 4.89 -9.59
CA VAL A 88 0.25 5.44 -9.44
C VAL A 88 1.33 4.39 -9.67
N TRP A 89 0.98 3.11 -9.52
CA TRP A 89 1.85 1.99 -9.83
C TRP A 89 1.00 0.76 -10.18
N SER A 90 1.49 -0.07 -11.09
CA SER A 90 0.87 -1.36 -11.41
C SER A 90 1.88 -2.36 -11.93
N GLU A 91 1.59 -3.64 -11.69
CA GLU A 91 2.31 -4.74 -12.33
C GLU A 91 1.83 -4.87 -13.79
N ASN A 92 2.43 -4.05 -14.66
CA ASN A 92 2.00 -3.87 -16.05
C ASN A 92 2.26 -5.07 -16.96
N LYS A 93 3.05 -6.04 -16.50
CA LYS A 93 3.37 -7.23 -17.32
C LYS A 93 2.20 -8.23 -17.35
N TYR A 94 1.31 -8.20 -16.37
CA TYR A 94 0.27 -9.20 -16.19
C TYR A 94 -1.09 -8.55 -15.96
N SER A 95 -1.94 -8.54 -16.99
CA SER A 95 -3.38 -8.46 -16.78
C SER A 95 -3.90 -9.83 -16.39
N VAL A 96 -4.75 -9.89 -15.36
CA VAL A 96 -5.24 -11.15 -14.81
C VAL A 96 -6.75 -11.25 -14.92
N PRO A 97 -7.31 -12.43 -15.20
CA PRO A 97 -8.75 -12.60 -15.25
C PRO A 97 -9.36 -12.52 -13.84
N ARG A 98 -10.67 -12.29 -13.80
CA ARG A 98 -11.49 -12.47 -12.59
C ARG A 98 -11.17 -13.78 -11.87
N GLY A 99 -11.15 -13.74 -10.53
CA GLY A 99 -10.82 -14.89 -9.68
C GLY A 99 -9.32 -15.15 -9.48
N SER A 100 -8.45 -14.36 -10.13
CA SER A 100 -7.03 -14.32 -9.78
C SER A 100 -6.84 -13.75 -8.37
N LYS A 101 -5.75 -14.11 -7.69
CA LYS A 101 -5.57 -13.81 -6.26
C LYS A 101 -4.17 -13.30 -5.98
N VAL A 102 -4.05 -12.18 -5.26
CA VAL A 102 -2.78 -11.77 -4.64
C VAL A 102 -2.83 -12.19 -3.17
N GLN A 103 -1.79 -12.83 -2.67
CA GLN A 103 -1.73 -13.36 -1.32
C GLN A 103 -0.38 -13.07 -0.68
N LEU A 104 -0.40 -12.62 0.57
CA LEU A 104 0.76 -12.73 1.45
C LEU A 104 0.74 -14.13 2.06
N THR A 105 1.62 -15.02 1.62
CA THR A 105 1.59 -16.42 2.05
C THR A 105 2.04 -16.61 3.49
N ASN A 106 1.81 -17.79 4.05
CA ASN A 106 2.30 -18.15 5.39
C ASN A 106 3.83 -18.18 5.49
N GLU A 107 4.51 -18.29 4.35
CA GLU A 107 5.97 -18.25 4.23
C GLU A 107 6.51 -16.82 4.11
N GLY A 108 5.63 -15.81 4.15
CA GLY A 108 6.03 -14.40 4.13
C GLY A 108 6.33 -13.86 2.73
N GLN A 109 5.70 -14.41 1.71
CA GLN A 109 5.94 -14.06 0.31
C GLN A 109 4.68 -13.44 -0.29
N LEU A 110 4.81 -12.34 -1.04
CA LEU A 110 3.69 -11.76 -1.77
C LEU A 110 3.64 -12.33 -3.18
N ILE A 111 2.58 -13.09 -3.47
CA ILE A 111 2.46 -13.86 -4.72
C ILE A 111 1.12 -13.56 -5.37
N LEU A 112 1.15 -13.39 -6.69
CA LEU A 112 -0.01 -13.29 -7.55
C LEU A 112 -0.23 -14.64 -8.24
N TYR A 113 -1.45 -15.15 -8.11
CA TYR A 113 -1.91 -16.41 -8.67
C TYR A 113 -3.02 -16.17 -9.69
N ASN A 114 -3.04 -16.98 -10.74
CA ASN A 114 -4.20 -17.06 -11.63
C ASN A 114 -5.36 -17.83 -10.96
N PRO A 115 -6.56 -17.91 -11.57
CA PRO A 115 -7.72 -18.57 -10.96
C PRO A 115 -7.55 -20.07 -10.73
N ARG A 116 -6.56 -20.69 -11.38
CA ARG A 116 -6.21 -22.12 -11.24
C ARG A 116 -5.17 -22.35 -10.14
N GLY A 117 -4.76 -21.32 -9.41
CA GLY A 117 -3.75 -21.40 -8.36
C GLY A 117 -2.30 -21.44 -8.86
N LYS A 118 -2.05 -21.20 -10.16
CA LYS A 118 -0.69 -21.10 -10.68
C LYS A 118 -0.11 -19.73 -10.37
N GLU A 119 1.11 -19.71 -9.82
CA GLU A 119 1.89 -18.48 -9.65
C GLU A 119 2.20 -17.84 -11.00
N ILE A 120 1.89 -16.55 -11.12
CA ILE A 120 2.16 -15.74 -12.30
C ILE A 120 3.16 -14.62 -12.03
N TRP A 121 3.25 -14.17 -10.79
CA TRP A 121 4.21 -13.17 -10.34
C TRP A 121 4.44 -13.27 -8.84
N ARG A 122 5.60 -12.81 -8.38
CA ARG A 122 6.01 -12.77 -6.98
C ARG A 122 6.86 -11.53 -6.74
N ALA A 123 6.64 -10.86 -5.60
CA ALA A 123 7.49 -9.77 -5.17
C ALA A 123 8.90 -10.27 -4.87
N GLN A 124 9.90 -9.57 -5.41
CA GLN A 124 11.29 -9.96 -5.28
C GLN A 124 11.83 -9.49 -3.93
N THR A 125 11.87 -10.39 -2.95
CA THR A 125 12.54 -10.17 -1.67
C THR A 125 13.90 -10.87 -1.73
N ASN A 126 14.97 -10.23 -1.26
CA ASN A 126 16.34 -10.79 -1.26
C ASN A 126 16.47 -11.98 -0.29
N ASN A 127 15.68 -13.04 -0.51
CA ASN A 127 15.43 -14.18 0.37
C ASN A 127 14.85 -13.83 1.76
N GLY A 128 14.46 -12.57 1.97
CA GLY A 128 13.77 -12.14 3.19
C GLY A 128 12.36 -12.72 3.26
N LYS A 129 11.98 -13.20 4.45
CA LYS A 129 10.61 -13.62 4.77
C LYS A 129 9.94 -12.53 5.59
N SER A 130 8.81 -12.06 5.10
CA SER A 130 8.07 -11.00 5.78
C SER A 130 7.08 -11.58 6.79
N SER A 131 6.94 -10.94 7.93
CA SER A 131 5.97 -11.30 8.97
C SER A 131 4.59 -10.68 8.72
N CYS A 132 4.56 -9.59 7.95
CA CYS A 132 3.34 -8.89 7.56
C CYS A 132 3.62 -7.98 6.34
N ALA A 133 2.58 -7.31 5.86
CA ALA A 133 2.72 -6.21 4.92
C ALA A 133 1.88 -5.01 5.36
N ALA A 134 2.19 -3.84 4.79
CA ALA A 134 1.44 -2.61 5.04
C ALA A 134 1.39 -1.70 3.82
N MET A 135 0.27 -0.99 3.67
CA MET A 135 0.18 0.16 2.77
C MET A 135 0.44 1.43 3.58
N LEU A 136 1.50 2.16 3.25
CA LEU A 136 1.87 3.38 4.00
C LEU A 136 1.14 4.61 3.47
N ASN A 137 1.01 5.64 4.33
CA ASN A 137 0.48 6.95 3.92
C ASN A 137 1.37 7.65 2.88
N SER A 138 2.64 7.25 2.76
CA SER A 138 3.53 7.70 1.70
C SER A 138 3.22 7.10 0.33
N GLY A 139 2.29 6.15 0.24
CA GLY A 139 1.98 5.43 -1.00
C GLY A 139 2.86 4.21 -1.25
N ASN A 140 3.80 3.90 -0.35
CA ASN A 140 4.62 2.69 -0.45
C ASN A 140 3.87 1.47 0.12
N PHE A 141 3.77 0.41 -0.67
CA PHE A 141 3.39 -0.91 -0.17
C PHE A 141 4.66 -1.65 0.27
N VAL A 142 4.76 -2.00 1.55
CA VAL A 142 5.96 -2.57 2.14
C VAL A 142 5.71 -3.98 2.68
N LEU A 143 6.68 -4.86 2.45
CA LEU A 143 6.77 -6.15 3.10
C LEU A 143 7.72 -6.00 4.30
N ILE A 144 7.25 -6.35 5.50
CA ILE A 144 7.96 -6.06 6.74
C ILE A 144 8.47 -7.37 7.32
N ASN A 145 9.76 -7.43 7.62
CA ASN A 145 10.35 -8.57 8.31
C ASN A 145 10.04 -8.49 9.81
N GLY A 146 9.86 -9.65 10.44
CA GLY A 146 9.77 -9.77 11.89
C GLY A 146 11.13 -9.75 12.56
#